data_AF-A0A3D0M0Q2-F1
#
_entry.id   AF-A0A3D0M0Q2-F1
#
_cell.length_a   1.000
_cell.length_b   1.000
_cell.length_c   1.000
_cell.angle_alpha   90.00
_cell.angle_beta   90.00
_cell.angle_gamma   90.00
#
_symmetry.space_group_name_H-M   'P 1'
#
loop_
_entity.id
_entity.type
_entity.pdbx_description
1 polymer ?
#
loop_
_entity_poly.entity_id
_entity_poly.type
_entity_poly.pdbx_seq_one_letter_code
_entity_poly.pdbx_strand_id
1 'polypeptide(L)'
;MIRIYLSKLLGERKLTQNDLAQMTGIRPTTIGEMYHEIIQRVNIDHIDKICEALGCTIEELMEYVPKTHSGHQSSPSGHKKAADSSR
;
A
#
# COMPACT_ATOMS: atom_id res chain seq x y z
N MET A 1 11.43 2.67 8.00
CA MET A 1 11.17 1.31 7.50
C MET A 1 10.22 1.43 6.33
N ILE A 2 10.41 0.63 5.29
CA ILE A 2 9.47 0.58 4.18
C ILE A 2 8.27 -0.29 4.60
N ARG A 3 7.06 0.20 4.35
CA ARG A 3 5.79 -0.54 4.50
C ARG A 3 5.26 -0.90 3.13
N ILE A 4 4.58 -2.03 3.01
CA ILE A 4 3.93 -2.48 1.78
C ILE A 4 2.44 -2.65 2.06
N TYR A 5 1.58 -1.95 1.31
CA TYR A 5 0.13 -1.91 1.52
C TYR A 5 -0.63 -2.86 0.60
N LEU A 6 0.02 -3.93 0.12
CA LEU A 6 -0.57 -4.85 -0.85
C LEU A 6 -1.86 -5.50 -0.33
N SER A 7 -1.90 -5.87 0.95
CA SER A 7 -3.10 -6.48 1.56
C SER A 7 -4.31 -5.55 1.55
N LYS A 8 -4.10 -4.26 1.82
CA LYS A 8 -5.12 -3.21 1.73
C LYS A 8 -5.62 -3.07 0.29
N LEU A 9 -4.70 -2.92 -0.67
CA LEU A 9 -5.05 -2.72 -2.09
C LEU A 9 -5.85 -3.88 -2.68
N LEU A 10 -5.50 -5.12 -2.33
CA LEU A 10 -6.23 -6.32 -2.75
C LEU A 10 -7.61 -6.38 -2.10
N GLY A 11 -7.73 -6.05 -0.81
CA GLY A 11 -9.01 -6.00 -0.10
C GLY A 11 -9.98 -4.99 -0.71
N GLU A 12 -9.52 -3.79 -1.03
CA GLU A 12 -10.33 -2.73 -1.67
C GLU A 12 -10.84 -3.15 -3.05
N ARG A 13 -10.06 -3.96 -3.79
CA ARG A 13 -10.38 -4.44 -5.14
C ARG A 13 -11.09 -5.81 -5.15
N LYS A 14 -11.30 -6.44 -3.99
CA LYS A 14 -11.83 -7.81 -3.85
C LYS A 14 -11.03 -8.85 -4.65
N LEU A 15 -9.71 -8.68 -4.72
CA LEU A 15 -8.79 -9.60 -5.40
C LEU A 15 -8.09 -10.50 -4.38
N THR A 16 -7.81 -11.73 -4.79
CA THR A 16 -6.97 -12.66 -4.00
C THR A 16 -5.49 -12.51 -4.37
N GLN A 17 -4.60 -13.04 -3.51
CA GLN A 17 -3.17 -13.13 -3.83
C GLN A 17 -2.93 -13.96 -5.11
N ASN A 18 -3.74 -14.99 -5.33
CA ASN A 18 -3.64 -15.83 -6.52
C ASN A 18 -4.03 -15.06 -7.78
N ASP A 19 -5.09 -14.25 -7.73
CA ASP A 19 -5.49 -13.40 -8.86
C ASP A 19 -4.35 -12.47 -9.26
N LEU A 20 -3.74 -11.79 -8.29
CA LEU A 20 -2.60 -10.92 -8.55
C LEU A 20 -1.40 -11.67 -9.13
N ALA A 21 -1.10 -12.87 -8.62
CA ALA A 21 -0.02 -13.70 -9.16
C ALA A 21 -0.28 -14.07 -10.63
N GLN A 22 -1.52 -14.38 -11.01
CA GLN A 22 -1.89 -14.64 -12.41
C GLN A 22 -1.80 -13.37 -13.27
N MET A 23 -2.31 -12.24 -12.78
CA MET A 23 -2.29 -10.96 -13.52
C MET A 23 -0.86 -10.46 -13.78
N THR A 24 0.04 -10.63 -12.82
CA THR A 24 1.42 -10.09 -12.89
C THR A 24 2.45 -11.10 -13.41
N GLY A 25 2.13 -12.39 -13.42
CA GLY A 25 3.09 -13.47 -13.66
C GLY A 25 4.14 -13.62 -12.55
N ILE A 26 4.00 -12.93 -11.43
CA ILE A 26 4.89 -13.05 -10.26
C ILE A 26 4.55 -14.33 -9.51
N ARG A 27 5.56 -15.02 -9.00
CA ARG A 27 5.36 -16.26 -8.24
C ARG A 27 4.42 -16.03 -7.05
N PRO A 28 3.43 -16.90 -6.80
CA PRO A 28 2.52 -16.75 -5.66
C PRO A 28 3.23 -16.61 -4.32
N THR A 29 4.37 -17.28 -4.14
CA THR A 29 5.20 -17.16 -2.93
C THR A 29 5.70 -15.73 -2.72
N THR A 30 6.16 -15.06 -3.77
CA THR A 30 6.64 -13.66 -3.71
C THR A 30 5.49 -12.70 -3.44
N ILE A 31 4.33 -12.91 -4.08
CA ILE A 31 3.11 -12.12 -3.77
C ILE A 31 2.72 -12.30 -2.30
N GLY A 32 2.76 -13.53 -1.78
CA GLY A 32 2.48 -13.81 -0.37
C GLY A 32 3.46 -13.13 0.58
N GLU A 33 4.76 -13.18 0.29
CA GLU A 33 5.78 -12.49 1.09
C GLU A 33 5.58 -10.97 1.09
N MET A 34 5.21 -10.38 -0.06
CA MET A 34 4.86 -8.95 -0.14
C MET A 34 3.57 -8.64 0.63
N TYR A 35 2.54 -9.48 0.50
CA TYR A 35 1.26 -9.33 1.17
C TYR A 35 1.41 -9.32 2.70
N HIS A 36 2.30 -10.18 3.21
CA HIS A 36 2.60 -10.29 4.65
C HIS A 36 3.74 -9.37 5.11
N GLU A 37 4.29 -8.53 4.23
CA GLU A 37 5.41 -7.62 4.51
C GLU A 37 6.67 -8.31 5.07
N ILE A 38 6.92 -9.58 4.71
CA ILE A 38 8.10 -10.35 5.14
C ILE A 38 9.19 -10.45 4.07
N ILE A 39 8.91 -9.96 2.86
CA ILE A 39 9.86 -9.95 1.75
C ILE A 39 11.11 -9.14 2.09
N GLN A 40 12.29 -9.67 1.76
CA GLN A 40 13.58 -9.02 2.04
C GLN A 40 14.12 -8.21 0.85
N ARG A 41 13.72 -8.60 -0.36
CA ARG A 41 14.17 -7.98 -1.61
C ARG A 41 13.01 -7.94 -2.58
N VAL A 42 12.75 -6.77 -3.15
CA VAL A 42 11.84 -6.58 -4.27
C VAL A 42 12.64 -5.98 -5.41
N ASN A 43 12.41 -6.46 -6.64
CA ASN A 43 12.98 -5.83 -7.83
C ASN A 43 12.00 -4.77 -8.36
N ILE A 44 12.51 -3.85 -9.16
CA ILE A 44 11.69 -2.76 -9.72
C ILE A 44 10.62 -3.31 -10.68
N ASP A 45 10.95 -4.36 -11.44
CA ASP A 45 10.01 -5.03 -12.37
C ASP A 45 8.75 -5.58 -11.67
N HIS A 46 8.87 -6.11 -10.45
CA HIS A 46 7.69 -6.55 -9.68
C HIS A 46 6.83 -5.36 -9.22
N ILE A 47 7.45 -4.25 -8.82
CA ILE A 47 6.73 -3.04 -8.42
C ILE A 47 5.95 -2.51 -9.62
N ASP A 48 6.60 -2.41 -10.78
CA ASP A 48 6.01 -1.94 -12.03
C ASP A 48 4.80 -2.79 -12.44
N LYS A 49 4.98 -4.12 -12.50
CA LYS A 49 3.89 -5.07 -12.82
C LYS A 49 2.72 -5.00 -11.85
N ILE A 50 2.98 -4.83 -10.56
CA ILE A 50 1.91 -4.74 -9.54
C ILE A 50 1.16 -3.41 -9.70
N CYS A 51 1.87 -2.30 -9.90
CA CYS A 51 1.26 -1.00 -10.14
C CYS A 51 0.40 -1.01 -11.42
N GLU A 52 0.90 -1.61 -12.51
CA GLU A 52 0.15 -1.78 -13.76
C GLU A 52 -1.09 -2.66 -13.56
N ALA A 53 -0.93 -3.84 -12.94
CA ALA A 53 -2.02 -4.79 -12.72
C ALA A 53 -3.13 -4.25 -11.80
N LEU A 54 -2.77 -3.43 -10.80
CA LEU A 54 -3.71 -2.85 -9.84
C LEU A 54 -4.20 -1.44 -10.23
N GLY A 55 -3.60 -0.83 -11.26
CA GLY A 55 -3.83 0.56 -11.64
C GLY A 55 -3.59 1.52 -10.48
N CYS A 56 -2.50 1.33 -9.72
CA CYS A 56 -2.17 2.13 -8.54
C CYS A 56 -0.82 2.85 -8.71
N THR A 57 -0.60 3.91 -7.92
CA THR A 57 0.71 4.56 -7.85
C THR A 57 1.64 3.83 -6.87
N ILE A 58 2.94 4.14 -6.92
CA ILE A 58 3.92 3.56 -6.01
C ILE A 58 3.66 3.95 -4.55
N GLU A 59 3.16 5.16 -4.30
CA GLU A 59 2.84 5.68 -2.96
C GLU A 59 1.63 4.97 -2.34
N GLU A 60 0.70 4.49 -3.17
CA GLU A 60 -0.41 3.66 -2.72
C GLU A 60 0.07 2.24 -2.34
N LEU A 61 1.13 1.75 -2.99
CA LEU A 61 1.69 0.42 -2.76
C LEU A 61 2.71 0.39 -1.61
N MET A 62 3.59 1.39 -1.51
CA MET A 62 4.73 1.41 -0.58
C MET A 62 4.98 2.80 0.00
N GLU A 63 5.39 2.84 1.26
CA GLU A 63 5.71 4.09 1.96
C GLU A 63 6.94 3.93 2.85
N TYR A 64 7.79 4.95 2.89
CA TYR A 64 8.81 5.06 3.92
C TYR A 64 8.21 5.63 5.22
N VAL A 65 8.16 4.81 6.26
CA VAL A 65 7.76 5.22 7.61
C VAL A 65 9.01 5.45 8.46
N PRO A 66 9.33 6.69 8.88
CA PRO A 66 10.47 6.95 9.75
C PRO A 66 10.35 6.14 11.05
N LYS A 67 11.45 5.56 11.52
CA LYS A 67 11.51 5.01 12.88
C LYS A 67 11.68 6.20 13.82
N THR A 68 10.59 6.90 14.12
CA THR A 68 10.63 7.96 15.13
C THR A 68 10.83 7.30 16.49
N HIS A 69 11.92 7.64 17.18
CA HIS A 69 11.91 7.58 18.64
C HIS A 69 10.97 8.69 19.11
N SER A 70 9.67 8.40 19.20
CA SER A 70 8.66 9.31 19.71
C SER A 70 7.96 8.62 20.89
N GLY A 71 8.12 9.00 22.16
CA GLY A 71 8.52 10.33 22.60
C GLY A 71 7.47 11.35 22.13
N HIS A 72 6.31 11.30 22.76
CA HIS A 72 5.19 12.26 22.65
C HIS A 72 4.38 12.26 21.35
N GLN A 73 3.17 11.74 21.50
CA GLN A 73 2.03 11.89 20.61
C GLN A 73 1.67 13.37 20.51
N SER A 74 1.64 13.90 19.31
CA SER A 74 0.74 15.01 18.97
C SER A 74 0.22 14.75 17.57
N SER A 75 -0.98 14.17 17.51
CA SER A 75 -1.79 14.13 16.30
C SER A 75 -2.49 15.49 16.16
N PRO A 76 -2.40 16.14 14.99
CA PRO A 76 -3.54 16.89 14.52
C PRO A 76 -3.82 16.58 13.04
N SER A 77 -4.85 15.78 12.79
CA SER A 77 -5.66 15.87 11.56
C SER A 77 -7.00 15.17 11.86
N GLY A 78 -8.17 15.77 11.72
CA GLY A 78 -8.59 16.94 10.95
C GLY A 78 -9.74 16.50 10.04
N HIS A 79 -10.97 16.91 10.31
CA HIS A 79 -12.14 16.84 9.41
C HIS A 79 -13.10 17.97 9.83
N LYS A 80 -13.75 18.79 9.00
CA LYS A 80 -13.81 19.12 7.56
C LYS A 80 -14.52 20.50 7.48
N LYS A 81 -14.25 21.31 6.45
CA LYS A 81 -14.96 22.59 6.18
C LYS A 81 -16.45 22.37 5.85
N ALA A 82 -17.30 23.33 6.21
CA ALA A 82 -18.45 23.75 5.40
C ALA A 82 -18.74 25.25 5.60
N ALA A 83 -18.80 25.95 4.47
CA ALA A 83 -19.39 27.28 4.21
C ALA A 83 -20.91 27.27 4.57
N ASP A 84 -21.74 28.32 4.65
CA ASP A 84 -21.76 29.79 4.53
C ASP A 84 -23.23 30.18 4.87
N SER A 85 -23.51 31.47 5.06
CA SER A 85 -24.79 32.15 4.79
C SER A 85 -25.89 32.13 5.86
N SER A 86 -25.97 33.26 6.58
CA SER A 86 -27.14 34.14 6.72
C SER A 86 -28.55 33.51 6.87
N ARG A 87 -29.14 33.61 8.07
CA ARG A 87 -30.16 34.63 8.45
C ARG A 87 -30.58 34.45 9.91
#